data_AF-G4CVS5-F1
#
_entry.id   AF-G4CVS5-F1
#
_cell.length_a   1.000
_cell.length_b   1.000
_cell.length_c   1.000
_cell.angle_alpha   90.00
_cell.angle_beta   90.00
_cell.angle_gamma   90.00
#
_symmetry.space_group_name_H-M   'P 1'
#
loop_
_entity.id
_entity.type
_entity.pdbx_description
1 polymer ?
#
loop_
_entity_poly.entity_id
_entity_poly.type
_entity_poly.pdbx_seq_one_letter_code
_entity_poly.pdbx_strand_id
1 'polypeptide(L)'
;MGQDYLWFVCAPTDGGLAEAPSLQIPGQKTTTVVGVGPMPEPWPDDPRLDPELLASGDRRNVVDRYRYWTMEAIVADLDTRRSRLHVAIQNWEHDFNIGSVVRTANAFNVAAVHILGRRRWNRRGAMVTDRYLHVYHHPDVPTFLEWLDEHGITPVGVDNLPGSVPLETARLPQDCCLLFGSEGSGLTDEVVAGCDQLVAITQYGSTRSMNAGAAAAIAMYAWTTQWCEAPNPPTD
;
A
#
# COMPACT_ATOMS: atom_id res chain seq x y z
N MET A 1 -17.41 -16.89 17.65
CA MET A 1 -16.66 -15.70 18.10
C MET A 1 -16.03 -15.09 16.86
N GLY A 2 -16.81 -14.32 16.10
CA GLY A 2 -16.36 -13.69 14.86
C GLY A 2 -15.57 -12.45 15.21
N GLN A 3 -14.38 -12.28 14.63
CA GLN A 3 -13.66 -11.02 14.74
C GLN A 3 -14.29 -10.05 13.75
N ASP A 4 -14.98 -9.05 14.28
CA ASP A 4 -15.48 -7.90 13.53
C ASP A 4 -14.27 -7.01 13.19
N TYR A 5 -13.77 -7.11 11.96
CA TYR A 5 -12.75 -6.20 11.45
C TYR A 5 -13.43 -4.92 10.97
N LEU A 6 -13.01 -3.77 11.52
CA LEU A 6 -13.40 -2.46 11.00
C LEU A 6 -12.79 -2.30 9.59
N TRP A 7 -13.64 -2.21 8.57
CA TRP A 7 -13.22 -1.98 7.19
C TRP A 7 -13.23 -0.48 6.90
N PHE A 8 -12.08 0.09 6.53
CA PHE A 8 -12.07 1.36 5.80
C PHE A 8 -12.18 1.03 4.31
N VAL A 9 -13.30 1.41 3.69
CA VAL A 9 -13.52 1.21 2.26
C VAL A 9 -12.83 2.35 1.52
N CYS A 10 -11.80 2.04 0.71
CA CYS A 10 -11.26 2.99 -0.24
C CYS A 10 -12.35 3.32 -1.28
N ALA A 11 -12.69 4.60 -1.43
CA ALA A 11 -13.66 5.03 -2.43
C ALA A 11 -13.15 4.66 -3.85
N PRO A 12 -13.95 3.99 -4.68
CA PRO A 12 -13.61 3.77 -6.08
C PRO A 12 -13.63 5.09 -6.86
N THR A 13 -12.83 5.17 -7.93
CA THR A 13 -12.63 6.37 -8.76
C THR A 13 -13.61 6.54 -9.93
N ASP A 14 -14.67 5.74 -10.04
CA ASP A 14 -15.47 5.67 -11.27
C ASP A 14 -16.86 6.32 -11.09
N GLY A 15 -17.18 7.26 -11.98
CA GLY A 15 -18.31 8.19 -11.89
C GLY A 15 -19.69 7.65 -12.30
N GLY A 16 -20.72 8.14 -11.61
CA GLY A 16 -22.15 7.94 -11.87
C GLY A 16 -23.02 8.62 -10.80
N LEU A 17 -24.00 9.43 -11.24
CA LEU A 17 -24.72 10.50 -10.52
C LEU A 17 -25.84 10.04 -9.56
N ALA A 18 -26.09 10.80 -8.48
CA ALA A 18 -27.42 11.19 -7.92
C ALA A 18 -27.32 11.83 -6.51
N GLU A 19 -28.16 12.87 -6.30
CA GLU A 19 -28.42 13.70 -5.09
C GLU A 19 -28.02 13.14 -3.71
N ALA A 20 -27.34 13.98 -2.93
CA ALA A 20 -27.00 13.72 -1.52
C ALA A 20 -28.25 13.52 -0.64
N PRO A 21 -28.46 12.33 -0.03
CA PRO A 21 -29.48 12.18 0.98
C PRO A 21 -28.96 12.72 2.32
N SER A 22 -29.82 13.50 2.98
CA SER A 22 -29.72 13.85 4.40
C SER A 22 -29.27 12.64 5.24
N LEU A 23 -28.33 12.86 6.16
CA LEU A 23 -27.83 11.86 7.12
C LEU A 23 -28.97 11.32 8.00
N GLN A 24 -29.68 10.31 7.51
CA GLN A 24 -30.58 9.49 8.29
C GLN A 24 -29.89 8.16 8.57
N ILE A 25 -29.54 7.95 9.85
CA ILE A 25 -29.04 6.68 10.35
C ILE A 25 -30.16 6.03 11.18
N PRO A 26 -30.86 5.03 10.64
CA PRO A 26 -31.32 3.95 11.50
C PRO A 26 -31.08 2.57 10.89
N GLY A 27 -30.27 1.75 11.58
CA GLY A 27 -30.43 0.29 11.60
C GLY A 27 -29.85 -0.52 10.44
N GLN A 28 -29.04 0.06 9.54
CA GLN A 28 -28.35 -0.72 8.51
C GLN A 28 -27.14 -1.43 9.13
N LYS A 29 -27.19 -2.76 9.19
CA LYS A 29 -25.99 -3.56 9.45
C LYS A 29 -24.95 -3.18 8.40
N THR A 30 -23.84 -2.62 8.84
CA THR A 30 -22.70 -2.20 8.00
C THR A 30 -21.95 -3.36 7.35
N THR A 31 -22.48 -4.58 7.45
CA THR A 31 -21.89 -5.78 6.88
C THR A 31 -22.43 -6.03 5.48
N THR A 32 -21.78 -5.41 4.49
CA THR A 32 -21.80 -5.93 3.12
C THR A 32 -21.17 -7.32 3.11
N VAL A 33 -21.90 -8.31 2.59
CA VAL A 33 -21.32 -9.63 2.31
C VAL A 33 -20.19 -9.42 1.31
N VAL A 34 -18.95 -9.76 1.68
CA VAL A 34 -17.80 -9.63 0.78
C VAL A 34 -17.93 -10.70 -0.31
N GLY A 35 -17.97 -10.23 -1.56
CA GLY A 35 -17.97 -11.09 -2.74
C GLY A 35 -19.30 -11.20 -3.46
N VAL A 36 -19.27 -11.97 -4.54
CA VAL A 36 -20.37 -12.21 -5.47
C VAL A 36 -20.58 -13.71 -5.65
N GLY A 37 -21.82 -14.11 -5.94
CA GLY A 37 -22.15 -15.51 -6.24
C GLY A 37 -21.66 -15.94 -7.63
N PRO A 38 -21.95 -17.19 -8.04
CA PRO A 38 -21.68 -17.65 -9.40
C PRO A 38 -22.29 -16.74 -10.47
N MET A 39 -21.61 -16.59 -11.60
CA MET A 39 -22.12 -15.87 -12.76
C MET A 39 -23.02 -16.80 -13.59
N PRO A 40 -24.25 -16.39 -13.96
CA PRO A 40 -25.09 -17.18 -14.85
C PRO A 40 -24.47 -17.37 -16.24
N GLU A 41 -24.67 -18.55 -16.83
CA GLU A 41 -24.31 -18.84 -18.21
C GLU A 41 -25.26 -18.14 -19.22
N PRO A 42 -24.81 -17.82 -20.45
CA PRO A 42 -23.46 -18.05 -20.97
C PRO A 42 -22.45 -17.03 -20.44
N TRP A 43 -21.24 -17.48 -20.14
CA TRP A 43 -20.16 -16.59 -19.68
C TRP A 43 -19.56 -15.78 -20.85
N PRO A 44 -19.07 -14.56 -20.58
CA PRO A 44 -18.34 -13.77 -21.57
C PRO A 44 -17.05 -14.47 -22.03
N ASP A 45 -16.71 -14.32 -23.32
CA ASP A 45 -15.42 -14.71 -23.87
C ASP A 45 -14.38 -13.60 -23.58
N ASP A 46 -13.84 -13.60 -22.35
CA ASP A 46 -12.83 -12.66 -21.88
C ASP A 46 -11.68 -13.42 -21.20
N PRO A 47 -10.44 -13.36 -21.74
CA PRO A 47 -9.30 -14.11 -21.21
C PRO A 47 -8.86 -13.67 -19.81
N ARG A 48 -9.38 -12.54 -19.30
CA ARG A 48 -9.12 -12.09 -17.93
C ARG A 48 -9.94 -12.85 -16.91
N LEU A 49 -11.07 -13.44 -17.30
CA LEU A 49 -11.97 -14.12 -16.38
C LEU A 49 -11.46 -15.51 -16.01
N ASP A 50 -11.60 -15.84 -14.73
CA ASP A 50 -11.28 -17.14 -14.16
C ASP A 50 -12.54 -18.04 -14.16
N PRO A 51 -12.55 -19.15 -14.90
CA PRO A 51 -13.70 -20.06 -14.97
C PRO A 51 -14.13 -20.64 -13.60
N GLU A 52 -13.20 -20.85 -12.66
CA GLU A 52 -13.54 -21.36 -11.33
C GLU A 52 -14.27 -20.30 -10.51
N LEU A 53 -13.85 -19.04 -10.60
CA LEU A 53 -14.53 -17.92 -9.94
C LEU A 53 -15.90 -17.65 -10.55
N LEU A 54 -16.04 -17.77 -11.89
CA LEU A 54 -17.33 -17.65 -12.56
C LEU A 54 -18.30 -18.75 -12.08
N ALA A 55 -17.83 -19.99 -11.96
CA ALA A 55 -18.65 -21.14 -11.55
C ALA A 55 -19.04 -21.13 -10.05
N SER A 56 -18.13 -20.69 -9.17
CA SER A 56 -18.28 -20.83 -7.71
C SER A 56 -18.59 -19.51 -6.99
N GLY A 57 -18.46 -18.38 -7.69
CA GLY A 57 -18.53 -17.05 -7.14
C GLY A 57 -17.16 -16.55 -6.63
N ASP A 58 -17.00 -15.24 -6.57
CA ASP A 58 -15.76 -14.60 -6.16
C ASP A 58 -15.91 -13.94 -4.78
N ARG A 59 -15.30 -14.56 -3.76
CA ARG A 59 -15.27 -14.07 -2.37
C ARG A 59 -14.01 -13.32 -1.98
N ARG A 60 -13.10 -13.05 -2.92
CA ARG A 60 -11.85 -12.33 -2.63
C ARG A 60 -12.14 -10.90 -2.18
N ASN A 61 -11.24 -10.28 -1.43
CA ASN A 61 -11.39 -8.88 -1.04
C ASN A 61 -10.81 -7.95 -2.13
N VAL A 62 -11.43 -7.95 -3.30
CA VAL A 62 -11.11 -7.08 -4.43
C VAL A 62 -12.27 -6.14 -4.73
N VAL A 63 -11.98 -4.99 -5.32
CA VAL A 63 -13.02 -4.05 -5.79
C VAL A 63 -13.84 -4.67 -6.92
N ASP A 64 -15.08 -4.19 -7.10
CA ASP A 64 -16.08 -4.87 -7.94
C ASP A 64 -15.67 -5.01 -9.42
N ARG A 65 -14.92 -4.05 -9.96
CA ARG A 65 -14.36 -4.12 -11.33
C ARG A 65 -13.46 -5.34 -11.59
N TYR A 66 -12.87 -5.90 -10.54
CA TYR A 66 -11.94 -7.04 -10.63
C TYR A 66 -12.59 -8.38 -10.29
N ARG A 67 -13.92 -8.40 -10.06
CA ARG A 67 -14.63 -9.63 -9.77
C ARG A 67 -14.46 -10.61 -10.92
N TYR A 68 -14.20 -11.86 -10.53
CA TYR A 68 -13.95 -12.98 -11.44
C TYR A 68 -12.66 -12.87 -12.26
N TRP A 69 -11.90 -11.78 -12.20
CA TRP A 69 -10.64 -11.69 -12.92
C TRP A 69 -9.58 -12.61 -12.28
N THR A 70 -8.73 -13.21 -13.10
CA THR A 70 -7.51 -13.87 -12.62
C THR A 70 -6.63 -12.87 -11.87
N MET A 71 -5.82 -13.37 -10.93
CA MET A 71 -4.89 -12.53 -10.17
C MET A 71 -3.94 -11.79 -11.15
N GLU A 72 -3.46 -12.50 -12.16
CA GLU A 72 -2.56 -12.02 -13.20
C GLU A 72 -3.18 -10.87 -14.00
N ALA A 73 -4.47 -10.97 -14.37
CA ALA A 73 -5.17 -9.89 -15.04
C ALA A 73 -5.33 -8.64 -14.17
N ILE A 74 -5.55 -8.82 -12.86
CA ILE A 74 -5.62 -7.71 -11.90
C ILE A 74 -4.26 -7.02 -11.79
N VAL A 75 -3.18 -7.79 -11.63
CA VAL A 75 -1.82 -7.24 -11.57
C VAL A 75 -1.47 -6.49 -12.85
N ALA A 76 -1.77 -7.07 -14.02
CA ALA A 76 -1.51 -6.44 -15.31
C ALA A 76 -2.26 -5.10 -15.48
N ASP A 77 -3.51 -5.01 -15.02
CA ASP A 77 -4.24 -3.73 -15.04
C ASP A 77 -3.63 -2.72 -14.06
N LEU A 78 -3.33 -3.15 -12.83
CA LEU A 78 -2.71 -2.28 -11.82
C LEU A 78 -1.38 -1.71 -12.31
N ASP A 79 -0.57 -2.52 -13.00
CA ASP A 79 0.73 -2.14 -13.58
C ASP A 79 0.62 -0.99 -14.58
N THR A 80 -0.52 -0.82 -15.25
CA THR A 80 -0.74 0.33 -16.16
C THR A 80 -0.92 1.66 -15.44
N ARG A 81 -1.11 1.64 -14.11
CA ARG A 81 -1.55 2.80 -13.30
C ARG A 81 -0.85 2.86 -11.94
N ARG A 82 0.25 2.14 -11.74
CA ARG A 82 1.00 2.20 -10.47
C ARG A 82 1.52 3.61 -10.26
N SER A 83 1.49 4.04 -9.01
CA SER A 83 2.19 5.27 -8.63
C SER A 83 3.69 5.08 -8.81
N ARG A 84 4.41 6.18 -9.02
CA ARG A 84 5.88 6.20 -9.18
C ARG A 84 6.63 6.03 -7.84
N LEU A 85 5.88 5.68 -6.80
CA LEU A 85 6.36 5.49 -5.44
C LEU A 85 6.79 4.04 -5.22
N HIS A 86 7.96 3.87 -4.62
CA HIS A 86 8.45 2.62 -4.06
C HIS A 86 8.46 2.70 -2.53
N VAL A 87 8.43 1.56 -1.86
CA VAL A 87 8.54 1.48 -0.39
C VAL A 87 9.54 0.41 -0.01
N ALA A 88 10.41 0.69 0.95
CA ALA A 88 11.39 -0.25 1.48
C ALA A 88 11.26 -0.38 2.99
N ILE A 89 11.40 -1.60 3.52
CA ILE A 89 11.43 -1.85 4.97
C ILE A 89 12.55 -2.81 5.34
N GLN A 90 13.30 -2.46 6.39
CA GLN A 90 14.39 -3.28 6.93
C GLN A 90 13.86 -4.41 7.80
N ASN A 91 14.35 -5.63 7.55
CA ASN A 91 13.95 -6.86 8.22
C ASN A 91 15.15 -7.58 8.86
N TRP A 92 15.89 -6.91 9.75
CA TRP A 92 17.07 -7.50 10.40
C TRP A 92 16.71 -8.45 11.55
N GLU A 93 15.64 -8.14 12.30
CA GLU A 93 15.25 -8.84 13.52
C GLU A 93 13.83 -9.45 13.46
N HIS A 94 13.29 -9.69 12.26
CA HIS A 94 11.88 -10.05 12.05
C HIS A 94 10.91 -8.94 12.46
N ASP A 95 10.63 -8.04 11.52
CA ASP A 95 9.73 -6.92 11.76
C ASP A 95 8.25 -7.32 11.53
N PHE A 96 7.40 -7.04 12.52
CA PHE A 96 5.97 -7.37 12.48
C PHE A 96 5.15 -6.40 11.62
N ASN A 97 5.68 -5.23 11.30
CA ASN A 97 5.02 -4.18 10.52
C ASN A 97 5.11 -4.41 9.02
N ILE A 98 5.96 -5.32 8.53
CA ILE A 98 6.12 -5.56 7.08
C ILE A 98 4.76 -5.88 6.43
N GLY A 99 3.92 -6.67 7.10
CA GLY A 99 2.58 -6.97 6.59
C GLY A 99 1.67 -5.75 6.49
N SER A 100 1.68 -4.85 7.47
CA SER A 100 0.88 -3.62 7.41
C SER A 100 1.42 -2.63 6.37
N VAL A 101 2.74 -2.52 6.23
CA VAL A 101 3.38 -1.71 5.18
C VAL A 101 2.99 -2.22 3.79
N VAL A 102 3.09 -3.54 3.54
CA VAL A 102 2.69 -4.14 2.26
C VAL A 102 1.20 -3.92 1.97
N ARG A 103 0.34 -4.03 2.99
CA ARG A 103 -1.10 -3.79 2.83
C ARG A 103 -1.40 -2.35 2.44
N THR A 104 -0.72 -1.40 3.08
CA THR A 104 -0.84 0.04 2.79
C THR A 104 -0.28 0.37 1.41
N ALA A 105 0.86 -0.21 1.04
CA ALA A 105 1.45 -0.10 -0.30
C ALA A 105 0.47 -0.55 -1.40
N ASN A 106 -0.27 -1.63 -1.18
CA ASN A 106 -1.32 -2.06 -2.11
C ASN A 106 -2.46 -1.03 -2.22
N ALA A 107 -2.86 -0.42 -1.10
CA ALA A 107 -3.91 0.59 -1.09
C ALA A 107 -3.53 1.85 -1.88
N PHE A 108 -2.25 2.24 -1.86
CA PHE A 108 -1.71 3.36 -2.65
C PHE A 108 -1.25 2.97 -4.06
N ASN A 109 -1.47 1.72 -4.47
CA ASN A 109 -1.01 1.15 -5.74
C ASN A 109 0.46 1.50 -6.05
N VAL A 110 1.35 1.33 -5.07
CA VAL A 110 2.79 1.61 -5.23
C VAL A 110 3.39 0.74 -6.33
N ALA A 111 4.47 1.23 -6.95
CA ALA A 111 5.21 0.52 -7.98
C ALA A 111 5.76 -0.81 -7.46
N ALA A 112 6.44 -0.78 -6.30
CA ALA A 112 6.97 -1.98 -5.66
C ALA A 112 7.22 -1.81 -4.16
N VAL A 113 7.32 -2.95 -3.47
CA VAL A 113 7.78 -3.05 -2.08
C VAL A 113 9.12 -3.79 -2.04
N HIS A 114 10.07 -3.26 -1.28
CA HIS A 114 11.41 -3.79 -1.11
C HIS A 114 11.62 -4.27 0.33
N ILE A 115 12.00 -5.53 0.50
CA ILE A 115 12.34 -6.11 1.79
C ILE A 115 13.85 -6.22 1.90
N LEU A 116 14.46 -5.48 2.82
CA LEU A 116 15.91 -5.46 3.03
C LEU A 116 16.29 -6.42 4.16
N GLY A 117 17.35 -7.20 3.98
CA GLY A 117 17.86 -8.12 4.99
C GLY A 117 17.21 -9.49 4.91
N ARG A 118 16.52 -9.95 5.96
CA ARG A 118 15.94 -11.31 5.96
C ARG A 118 14.85 -11.43 4.90
N ARG A 119 14.95 -12.44 4.04
CA ARG A 119 13.94 -12.72 3.00
C ARG A 119 12.57 -13.12 3.54
N ARG A 120 12.54 -13.81 4.68
CA ARG A 120 11.29 -14.30 5.29
C ARG A 120 10.71 -13.26 6.25
N TRP A 121 9.43 -12.97 6.07
CA TRP A 121 8.66 -12.05 6.90
C TRP A 121 7.24 -12.57 7.12
N ASN A 122 6.54 -12.00 8.11
CA ASN A 122 5.19 -12.43 8.47
C ASN A 122 4.12 -11.83 7.53
N ARG A 123 3.63 -12.65 6.60
CA ARG A 123 2.60 -12.24 5.61
C ARG A 123 1.20 -12.07 6.17
N ARG A 124 0.94 -12.47 7.42
CA ARG A 124 -0.43 -12.44 8.00
C ARG A 124 -1.02 -11.02 7.97
N GLY A 125 -0.21 -10.02 8.28
CA GLY A 125 -0.64 -8.61 8.27
C GLY A 125 -0.95 -8.06 6.88
N ALA A 126 -0.38 -8.66 5.82
CA ALA A 126 -0.61 -8.23 4.44
C ALA A 126 -2.01 -8.61 3.93
N MET A 127 -2.70 -9.57 4.57
CA MET A 127 -4.05 -9.98 4.16
C MET A 127 -4.12 -10.37 2.67
N VAL A 128 -3.09 -11.07 2.17
CA VAL A 128 -2.97 -11.55 0.77
C VAL A 128 -2.72 -10.43 -0.26
N THR A 129 -2.67 -9.16 0.15
CA THR A 129 -2.38 -8.04 -0.76
C THR A 129 -0.98 -8.11 -1.37
N ASP A 130 -0.05 -8.85 -0.76
CA ASP A 130 1.29 -9.12 -1.28
C ASP A 130 1.28 -9.80 -2.65
N ARG A 131 0.18 -10.48 -3.02
CA ARG A 131 0.04 -11.15 -4.32
C ARG A 131 -0.33 -10.20 -5.47
N TYR A 132 -0.79 -8.99 -5.15
CA TYR A 132 -1.19 -7.98 -6.14
C TYR A 132 -0.09 -6.91 -6.37
N LEU A 133 1.06 -7.07 -5.71
CA LEU A 133 2.19 -6.15 -5.72
C LEU A 133 3.45 -6.83 -6.26
N HIS A 134 4.37 -6.01 -6.79
CA HIS A 134 5.75 -6.42 -6.99
C HIS A 134 6.50 -6.31 -5.66
N VAL A 135 6.99 -7.46 -5.15
CA VAL A 135 7.76 -7.52 -3.89
C VAL A 135 9.16 -8.04 -4.17
N TYR A 136 10.16 -7.18 -4.00
CA TYR A 136 11.56 -7.50 -4.18
C TYR A 136 12.25 -7.76 -2.84
N HIS A 137 13.23 -8.66 -2.85
CA HIS A 137 14.08 -8.93 -1.69
C HIS A 137 15.51 -8.52 -2.03
N HIS A 138 16.13 -7.79 -1.11
CA HIS A 138 17.53 -7.39 -1.18
C HIS A 138 18.27 -7.91 0.05
N PRO A 139 19.39 -8.63 -0.11
CA PRO A 139 20.11 -9.20 1.02
C PRO A 139 20.76 -8.14 1.92
N ASP A 140 21.14 -6.99 1.36
CA ASP A 140 21.86 -5.92 2.04
C ASP A 140 21.51 -4.54 1.45
N VAL A 141 22.02 -3.47 2.09
CA VAL A 141 21.76 -2.09 1.68
C VAL A 141 22.45 -1.76 0.35
N PRO A 142 23.71 -2.16 0.08
CA PRO A 142 24.36 -1.84 -1.19
C PRO A 142 23.62 -2.39 -2.41
N THR A 143 23.19 -3.66 -2.38
CA THR A 143 22.41 -4.27 -3.49
C THR A 143 21.06 -3.59 -3.71
N PHE A 144 20.43 -3.11 -2.63
CA PHE A 144 19.21 -2.33 -2.72
C PHE A 144 19.43 -0.94 -3.35
N LEU A 145 20.47 -0.22 -2.92
CA LEU A 145 20.77 1.12 -3.45
C LEU A 145 21.20 1.06 -4.92
N GLU A 146 21.98 0.04 -5.31
CA GLU A 146 22.33 -0.23 -6.72
C GLU A 146 21.07 -0.45 -7.56
N TRP A 147 20.12 -1.25 -7.05
CA TRP A 147 18.84 -1.46 -7.73
C TRP A 147 18.06 -0.16 -7.92
N LEU A 148 18.02 0.72 -6.90
CA LEU A 148 17.34 2.01 -7.01
C LEU A 148 17.99 2.92 -8.06
N ASP A 149 19.31 2.99 -8.08
CA ASP A 149 20.09 3.80 -9.04
C ASP A 149 19.83 3.34 -10.48
N GLU A 150 19.90 2.02 -10.75
CA GLU A 150 19.63 1.43 -12.06
C GLU A 150 18.22 1.77 -12.60
N HIS A 151 17.26 2.03 -11.70
CA HIS A 151 15.88 2.34 -12.04
C HIS A 151 15.55 3.83 -11.92
N GLY A 152 16.52 4.69 -11.56
CA GLY A 152 16.34 6.13 -11.41
C GLY A 152 15.39 6.52 -10.28
N ILE A 153 15.43 5.80 -9.16
CA ILE A 153 14.53 6.01 -8.00
C ILE A 153 15.30 6.63 -6.85
N THR A 154 14.86 7.80 -6.37
CA THR A 154 15.52 8.50 -5.26
C THR A 154 15.26 7.84 -3.91
N PRO A 155 16.29 7.47 -3.13
CA PRO A 155 16.10 6.96 -1.75
C PRO A 155 15.78 8.08 -0.77
N VAL A 156 14.69 7.91 -0.01
CA VAL A 156 14.21 8.85 1.02
C VAL A 156 14.02 8.12 2.35
N GLY A 157 14.82 8.44 3.35
CA GLY A 157 14.72 7.84 4.67
C GLY A 157 13.59 8.48 5.49
N VAL A 158 12.74 7.66 6.12
CA VAL A 158 11.69 8.14 7.03
C VAL A 158 12.06 7.76 8.47
N ASP A 159 12.69 8.70 9.18
CA ASP A 159 13.13 8.52 10.58
C ASP A 159 13.35 9.88 11.25
N ASN A 160 13.24 9.95 12.58
CA ASN A 160 13.43 11.17 13.37
C ASN A 160 14.88 11.41 13.78
N LEU A 161 15.81 11.08 12.88
CA LEU A 161 17.24 11.27 13.07
C LEU A 161 17.64 12.75 12.91
N PRO A 162 18.76 13.19 13.50
CA PRO A 162 19.30 14.53 13.28
C PRO A 162 19.48 14.83 11.77
N GLY A 163 19.03 16.01 11.34
CA GLY A 163 19.08 16.43 9.94
C GLY A 163 17.84 16.08 9.12
N SER A 164 16.87 15.36 9.69
CA SER A 164 15.57 15.13 9.05
C SER A 164 14.77 16.43 8.89
N VAL A 165 14.07 16.53 7.75
CA VAL A 165 13.13 17.62 7.45
C VAL A 165 11.71 17.19 7.86
N PRO A 166 10.89 18.08 8.44
CA PRO A 166 9.48 17.76 8.71
C PRO A 166 8.75 17.32 7.44
N LEU A 167 8.13 16.14 7.46
CA LEU A 167 7.44 15.54 6.32
C LEU A 167 6.31 16.46 5.82
N GLU A 168 5.68 17.20 6.73
CA GLU A 168 4.56 18.10 6.43
C GLU A 168 4.93 19.24 5.48
N THR A 169 6.22 19.59 5.42
CA THR A 169 6.75 20.68 4.57
C THR A 169 7.78 20.20 3.56
N ALA A 170 8.25 18.95 3.67
CA ALA A 170 9.18 18.36 2.73
C ALA A 170 8.56 18.17 1.35
N ARG A 171 9.34 18.47 0.31
CA ARG A 171 8.98 18.11 -1.07
C ARG A 171 9.60 16.77 -1.41
N LEU A 172 8.77 15.73 -1.52
CA LEU A 172 9.21 14.38 -1.85
C LEU A 172 9.41 14.27 -3.37
N PRO A 173 10.47 13.64 -3.89
CA PRO A 173 10.59 13.35 -5.31
C PRO A 173 9.42 12.47 -5.80
N GLN A 174 9.02 12.66 -7.06
CA GLN A 174 7.95 11.84 -7.64
C GLN A 174 8.41 10.39 -7.78
N ASP A 175 9.61 10.18 -8.33
CA ASP A 175 10.27 8.88 -8.41
C ASP A 175 11.14 8.65 -7.17
N CYS A 176 10.54 8.12 -6.11
CA CYS A 176 11.29 7.83 -4.89
C CYS A 176 10.91 6.52 -4.25
N CYS A 177 11.82 6.03 -3.41
CA CYS A 177 11.57 4.96 -2.47
C CYS A 177 11.55 5.54 -1.05
N LEU A 178 10.45 5.33 -0.32
CA LEU A 178 10.37 5.67 1.10
C LEU A 178 10.91 4.49 1.93
N LEU A 179 11.98 4.71 2.70
CA LEU A 179 12.68 3.69 3.45
C LEU A 179 12.29 3.74 4.93
N PHE A 180 11.93 2.60 5.49
CA PHE A 180 11.56 2.42 6.89
C PHE A 180 12.53 1.47 7.59
N GLY A 181 12.88 1.83 8.82
CA GLY A 181 13.73 1.05 9.70
C GLY A 181 13.05 -0.19 10.27
N SER A 182 13.84 -1.01 10.96
CA SER A 182 13.28 -2.06 11.83
C SER A 182 12.73 -1.45 13.11
N GLU A 183 11.68 -2.05 13.65
CA GLU A 183 11.08 -1.65 14.92
C GLU A 183 12.14 -1.60 16.04
N GLY A 184 12.18 -0.47 16.77
CA GLY A 184 13.12 -0.24 17.86
C GLY A 184 14.42 0.45 17.43
N SER A 185 15.11 -0.07 16.40
CA SER A 185 16.41 0.48 15.97
C SER A 185 16.32 1.60 14.94
N GLY A 186 15.21 1.71 14.20
CA GLY A 186 15.08 2.70 13.13
C GLY A 186 15.95 2.37 11.92
N LEU A 187 16.34 3.39 11.16
CA LEU A 187 17.24 3.26 10.03
C LEU A 187 18.68 3.00 10.49
N THR A 188 19.39 2.12 9.79
CA THR A 188 20.82 1.93 10.00
C THR A 188 21.60 3.10 9.39
N ASP A 189 22.79 3.36 9.92
CA ASP A 189 23.69 4.40 9.40
C ASP A 189 24.01 4.21 7.90
N GLU A 190 24.09 2.96 7.44
CA GLU A 190 24.32 2.62 6.05
C GLU A 190 23.16 3.05 5.14
N VAL A 191 21.91 2.84 5.58
CA VAL A 191 20.74 3.34 4.86
C VAL A 191 20.70 4.86 4.89
N VAL A 192 20.97 5.47 6.04
CA VAL A 192 21.00 6.92 6.18
C VAL A 192 22.01 7.56 5.24
N ALA A 193 23.21 6.99 5.13
CA ALA A 193 24.26 7.47 4.24
C ALA A 193 23.91 7.33 2.75
N GLY A 194 23.02 6.38 2.40
CA GLY A 194 22.54 6.17 1.04
C GLY A 194 21.29 6.97 0.66
N CYS A 195 20.69 7.70 1.60
CA CYS A 195 19.50 8.51 1.34
C CYS A 195 19.87 9.92 0.84
N ASP A 196 19.17 10.39 -0.19
CA ASP A 196 19.31 11.78 -0.68
C ASP A 196 18.69 12.78 0.29
N GLN A 197 17.69 12.35 1.05
CA GLN A 197 17.04 13.14 2.08
C GLN A 197 16.49 12.26 3.20
N LEU A 198 16.45 12.82 4.41
CA LEU A 198 15.75 12.27 5.55
C LEU A 198 14.53 13.13 5.85
N VAL A 199 13.39 12.49 6.08
CA VAL A 199 12.15 13.14 6.52
C VAL A 199 11.65 12.53 7.80
N ALA A 200 10.98 13.33 8.63
CA ALA A 200 10.41 12.90 9.89
C ALA A 200 8.97 13.39 10.03
N ILE A 201 8.09 12.54 10.55
CA ILE A 201 6.74 12.94 10.93
C ILE A 201 6.85 13.72 12.25
N THR A 202 6.30 14.93 12.29
CA THR A 202 6.33 15.76 13.49
C THR A 202 5.51 15.11 14.60
N GLN A 203 6.11 14.91 15.76
CA GLN A 203 5.48 14.27 16.91
C GLN A 203 5.38 15.25 18.08
N TYR A 204 4.19 15.29 18.72
CA TYR A 204 3.91 16.17 19.88
C TYR A 204 3.65 15.38 21.17
N GLY A 205 3.79 14.05 21.11
CA GLY A 205 3.57 13.14 22.23
C GLY A 205 4.78 12.99 23.16
N SER A 206 4.64 12.13 24.16
CA SER A 206 5.69 11.85 25.16
C SER A 206 6.68 10.76 24.75
N THR A 207 6.42 10.04 23.66
CA THR A 207 7.29 8.97 23.16
C THR A 207 8.29 9.50 22.15
N ARG A 208 9.40 8.76 22.00
CA ARG A 208 10.47 9.10 21.05
C ARG A 208 10.18 8.61 19.64
N SER A 209 9.15 7.80 19.43
CA SER A 209 8.81 7.21 18.14
C SER A 209 7.34 6.84 18.07
N MET A 210 6.92 6.52 16.84
CA MET A 210 5.62 5.95 16.52
C MET A 210 5.78 4.59 15.84
N ASN A 211 4.69 3.84 15.69
CA ASN A 211 4.69 2.56 14.99
C ASN A 211 5.14 2.71 13.52
N ALA A 212 6.03 1.83 13.05
CA ALA A 212 6.60 1.90 11.70
C ALA A 212 5.55 1.74 10.60
N GLY A 213 4.55 0.86 10.79
CA GLY A 213 3.43 0.71 9.84
C GLY A 213 2.56 1.98 9.75
N ALA A 214 2.33 2.65 10.88
CA ALA A 214 1.62 3.93 10.91
C ALA A 214 2.44 5.06 10.26
N ALA A 215 3.74 5.12 10.53
CA ALA A 215 4.65 6.06 9.86
C ALA A 215 4.65 5.86 8.35
N ALA A 216 4.67 4.60 7.90
CA ALA A 216 4.61 4.27 6.48
C ALA A 216 3.30 4.72 5.82
N ALA A 217 2.16 4.55 6.49
CA ALA A 217 0.87 5.03 5.97
C ALA A 217 0.83 6.56 5.84
N ILE A 218 1.35 7.29 6.82
CA ILE A 218 1.41 8.76 6.78
C ILE A 218 2.34 9.24 5.66
N ALA A 219 3.53 8.63 5.54
CA ALA A 219 4.51 9.00 4.53
C ALA A 219 4.03 8.70 3.10
N MET A 220 3.41 7.54 2.87
CA MET A 220 2.81 7.23 1.57
C MET A 220 1.67 8.20 1.23
N TYR A 221 0.80 8.51 2.21
CA TYR A 221 -0.27 9.50 2.00
C TYR A 221 0.29 10.90 1.68
N ALA A 222 1.33 11.34 2.39
CA ALA A 222 1.99 12.61 2.13
C ALA A 222 2.64 12.68 0.74
N TRP A 223 3.15 11.57 0.22
CA TRP A 223 3.60 11.49 -1.17
C TRP A 223 2.42 11.58 -2.14
N THR A 224 1.33 10.83 -1.87
CA THR A 224 0.12 10.83 -2.71
C THR A 224 -0.47 12.23 -2.84
N THR A 225 -0.53 13.03 -1.77
CA THR A 225 -1.07 14.39 -1.84
C THR A 225 -0.22 15.35 -2.68
N GLN A 226 1.05 15.04 -2.93
CA GLN A 226 1.95 15.85 -3.76
C GLN A 226 1.88 15.47 -5.24
N TRP A 227 1.60 14.21 -5.56
CA TRP A 227 1.83 13.64 -6.89
C TRP A 227 0.64 12.94 -7.54
N CYS A 228 -0.36 12.56 -6.76
CA CYS A 228 -1.59 12.00 -7.29
C CYS A 228 -2.67 13.08 -7.29
N GLU A 229 -3.45 13.11 -8.37
CA GLU A 229 -4.63 13.95 -8.40
C GLU A 229 -5.58 13.50 -7.29
N ALA A 230 -6.06 14.47 -6.50
CA ALA A 230 -7.14 14.19 -5.58
C ALA A 230 -8.30 13.63 -6.40
N PRO A 231 -8.90 12.50 -5.99
CA PRO A 231 -10.13 12.07 -6.63
C PRO A 231 -11.09 13.24 -6.56
N ASN A 232 -11.65 13.62 -7.71
CA ASN A 232 -12.68 14.65 -7.73
C ASN A 232 -13.73 14.24 -6.68
N PRO A 233 -14.13 15.14 -5.78
CA PRO A 233 -15.29 14.85 -4.96
C PRO A 233 -16.41 14.43 -5.93
N PRO A 234 -17.19 13.38 -5.61
CA PRO A 234 -18.25 12.96 -6.49
C PRO A 234 -19.07 14.20 -6.85
N THR A 235 -19.00 14.60 -8.12
CA THR A 235 -19.81 15.70 -8.63
C THR A 235 -21.24 15.20 -8.64
N ASP A 236 -22.11 15.92 -7.92
CA ASP A 236 -23.54 15.63 -7.73
C ASP A 236 -24.27 15.22 -9.01
#